data_AF-A0A1F4DQE6-F1
#
_entry.id   AF-A0A1F4DQE6-F1
#
_cell.length_a   1.000
_cell.length_b   1.000
_cell.length_c   1.000
_cell.angle_alpha   90.00
_cell.angle_beta   90.00
_cell.angle_gamma   90.00
#
_symmetry.space_group_name_H-M   'P 1'
#
loop_
_entity.id
_entity.type
_entity.pdbx_description
1 polymer ?
#
loop_
_entity_poly.entity_id
_entity_poly.type
_entity_poly.pdbx_seq_one_letter_code
_entity_poly.pdbx_strand_id
1 'polypeptide(L)'
;MRNSDPQASRAEIITAPLPHLMTRYARSGCPRLALYVARHMQCLTFHPDAAPAVRDIRASMHGAWRAAAEQAAANNGPLHSLFEVADPCGANN
;
A
#
# COMPACT_ATOMS: atom_id res chain seq x y z
N MET A 1 -14.72 27.62 19.35
CA MET A 1 -15.37 26.84 18.27
C MET A 1 -14.48 25.64 17.97
N ARG A 2 -14.96 24.43 18.24
CA ARG A 2 -14.23 23.17 18.00
C ARG A 2 -14.18 22.90 16.49
N ASN A 3 -12.98 22.89 15.93
CA ASN A 3 -12.70 22.44 14.57
C ASN A 3 -12.98 20.92 14.51
N SER A 4 -14.19 20.55 14.11
CA SER A 4 -14.57 19.14 13.92
C SER A 4 -14.28 18.82 12.47
N ASP A 5 -13.03 18.46 12.16
CA ASP A 5 -12.68 17.94 10.83
C ASP A 5 -13.38 16.57 10.68
N PRO A 6 -14.42 16.47 9.85
CA PRO A 6 -15.29 15.32 9.85
C PRO A 6 -14.58 14.16 9.14
N GLN A 7 -14.18 13.12 9.90
CA GLN A 7 -13.76 11.80 9.40
C GLN A 7 -13.02 11.82 8.05
N ALA A 8 -11.68 11.91 8.09
CA ALA A 8 -10.85 11.60 6.93
C ALA A 8 -11.36 10.30 6.29
N SER A 9 -11.61 10.32 4.97
CA SER A 9 -12.22 9.19 4.30
C SER A 9 -11.35 7.94 4.49
N ARG A 10 -11.95 6.74 4.52
CA ARG A 10 -11.16 5.50 4.67
C ARG A 10 -10.05 5.39 3.60
N ALA A 11 -10.30 5.92 2.40
CA ALA A 11 -9.31 6.04 1.33
C ALA A 11 -8.16 7.00 1.67
N GLU A 12 -8.42 8.12 2.33
CA GLU A 12 -7.38 9.04 2.82
C GLU A 12 -6.53 8.39 3.92
N ILE A 13 -7.14 7.65 4.83
CA ILE A 13 -6.41 6.90 5.89
C ILE A 13 -5.45 5.89 5.26
N ILE A 14 -5.88 5.18 4.20
CA ILE A 14 -5.03 4.23 3.46
C ILE A 14 -3.96 4.96 2.63
N THR A 15 -4.23 6.18 2.16
CA THR A 15 -3.28 6.94 1.33
C THR A 15 -2.21 7.65 2.17
N ALA A 16 -2.57 8.16 3.35
CA ALA A 16 -1.70 8.95 4.23
C ALA A 16 -0.32 8.32 4.54
N PRO A 17 -0.19 7.00 4.80
CA PRO A 17 1.12 6.40 5.09
C PRO A 17 2.01 6.21 3.84
N LEU A 18 1.47 6.30 2.63
CA LEU A 18 2.22 5.99 1.39
C LEU A 18 3.51 6.80 1.23
N PRO A 19 3.53 8.15 1.38
CA PRO A 19 4.75 8.92 1.20
C PRO A 19 5.85 8.52 2.18
N HIS A 20 5.48 8.21 3.43
CA HIS A 20 6.42 7.75 4.44
C HIS A 20 7.01 6.37 4.07
N LEU A 21 6.16 5.42 3.68
CA LEU A 21 6.60 4.07 3.28
C LEU A 21 7.51 4.11 2.05
N MET A 22 7.16 4.90 1.03
CA MET A 22 7.95 5.07 -0.19
C MET A 22 9.31 5.71 0.11
N THR A 23 9.34 6.75 0.96
CA THR A 23 10.59 7.41 1.39
C THR A 23 11.48 6.45 2.18
N ARG A 24 10.89 5.67 3.10
CA ARG A 24 11.63 4.68 3.89
C ARG A 24 12.14 3.53 3.02
N TYR A 25 11.39 3.12 2.01
CA TYR A 25 11.84 2.15 1.02
C TYR A 25 13.04 2.70 0.24
N ALA A 26 12.97 3.92 -0.29
CA ALA A 26 14.06 4.53 -1.05
C ALA A 26 15.39 4.59 -0.25
N ARG A 27 15.31 4.76 1.07
CA ARG A 27 16.49 4.80 1.95
C ARG A 27 17.04 3.43 2.35
N SER A 28 16.22 2.38 2.39
CA SER A 28 16.59 1.08 2.95
C SER A 28 16.64 -0.06 1.94
N GLY A 29 15.97 0.07 0.80
CA GLY A 29 15.78 -1.01 -0.17
C GLY A 29 15.01 -2.21 0.38
N CYS A 30 14.37 -2.08 1.56
CA CYS A 30 13.76 -3.21 2.24
C CYS A 30 12.53 -3.73 1.45
N PRO A 31 12.52 -4.99 0.99
CA PRO A 31 11.45 -5.50 0.14
C PRO A 31 10.09 -5.57 0.87
N ARG A 32 10.08 -5.68 2.21
CA ARG A 32 8.86 -5.61 3.01
C ARG A 32 8.15 -4.27 2.87
N LEU A 33 8.88 -3.16 2.78
CA LEU A 33 8.28 -1.84 2.61
C LEU A 33 7.62 -1.71 1.23
N ALA A 34 8.25 -2.23 0.19
CA ALA A 34 7.64 -2.29 -1.14
C ALA A 34 6.35 -3.11 -1.16
N LEU A 35 6.30 -4.24 -0.45
CA LEU A 35 5.07 -5.02 -0.26
C LEU A 35 3.98 -4.23 0.50
N TYR A 36 4.35 -3.52 1.56
CA TYR A 36 3.38 -2.69 2.28
C TYR A 36 2.81 -1.59 1.36
N VAL A 37 3.64 -0.94 0.55
CA VAL A 37 3.16 0.04 -0.44
C VAL A 37 2.21 -0.63 -1.44
N ALA A 38 2.59 -1.77 -2.02
CA ALA A 38 1.75 -2.51 -2.95
C ALA A 38 0.36 -2.81 -2.35
N ARG A 39 0.30 -3.29 -1.10
CA ARG A 39 -0.97 -3.60 -0.43
C ARG A 39 -1.86 -2.38 -0.21
N HIS A 40 -1.29 -1.24 0.16
CA HIS A 40 -2.08 0.00 0.26
C HIS A 40 -2.66 0.40 -1.10
N MET A 41 -1.90 0.23 -2.20
CA MET A 41 -2.41 0.46 -3.55
C MET A 41 -3.53 -0.53 -3.93
N GLN A 42 -3.40 -1.80 -3.54
CA GLN A 42 -4.42 -2.82 -3.76
C GLN A 42 -5.73 -2.49 -3.02
N CYS A 43 -5.66 -2.16 -1.73
CA CYS A 43 -6.84 -1.78 -0.96
C CYS A 43 -7.53 -0.51 -1.53
N LEU A 44 -6.78 0.44 -2.10
CA LEU A 44 -7.36 1.61 -2.80
C LEU A 44 -7.98 1.26 -4.16
N THR A 45 -7.47 0.24 -4.85
CA THR A 45 -8.02 -0.22 -6.13
C THR A 45 -9.42 -0.80 -5.95
N PHE A 46 -9.67 -1.49 -4.84
CA PHE A 46 -10.96 -2.12 -4.53
C PHE A 46 -11.87 -1.27 -3.64
N HIS A 47 -11.44 -0.07 -3.22
CA HIS A 47 -12.22 0.75 -2.29
C HIS A 47 -13.48 1.30 -2.97
N PRO A 48 -14.69 1.09 -2.39
CA PRO A 48 -15.95 1.51 -3.01
C PRO A 48 -16.06 3.03 -3.19
N ASP A 49 -15.44 3.80 -2.30
CA ASP A 49 -15.46 5.28 -2.37
C ASP A 49 -14.30 5.87 -3.18
N ALA A 50 -13.39 5.05 -3.73
CA ALA A 50 -12.34 5.56 -4.60
C ALA A 50 -12.91 5.90 -5.98
N ALA A 51 -12.63 7.10 -6.48
CA ALA A 51 -12.98 7.50 -7.83
C ALA A 51 -12.37 6.53 -8.87
N PRO A 52 -13.05 6.24 -9.99
CA PRO A 52 -12.56 5.27 -10.99
C PRO A 52 -11.13 5.54 -11.46
N ALA A 53 -10.79 6.79 -11.77
CA ALA A 53 -9.43 7.18 -12.16
C ALA A 53 -8.38 6.91 -11.07
N VAL A 54 -8.75 7.04 -9.79
CA VAL A 54 -7.87 6.69 -8.67
C VAL A 54 -7.65 5.18 -8.63
N ARG A 55 -8.70 4.36 -8.85
CA ARG A 55 -8.56 2.90 -8.87
C ARG A 55 -7.61 2.44 -9.97
N ASP A 56 -7.71 3.01 -11.17
CA ASP A 56 -6.85 2.66 -12.32
C ASP A 56 -5.38 3.01 -12.05
N ILE A 57 -5.12 4.21 -11.53
CA ILE A 57 -3.77 4.64 -11.15
C ILE A 57 -3.21 3.71 -10.07
N ARG A 58 -4.01 3.39 -9.04
CA ARG A 58 -3.58 2.53 -7.93
C ARG A 58 -3.36 1.09 -8.38
N ALA A 59 -4.15 0.57 -9.33
CA ALA A 59 -3.94 -0.75 -9.92
C ALA A 59 -2.61 -0.82 -10.68
N SER A 60 -2.30 0.19 -11.48
CA SER A 60 -1.01 0.29 -12.19
C SER A 60 0.17 0.40 -11.20
N MET A 61 0.05 1.25 -10.19
CA MET A 61 1.07 1.40 -9.15
C MET A 61 1.25 0.13 -8.31
N HIS A 62 0.18 -0.63 -8.02
CA HIS A 62 0.26 -1.89 -7.31
C HIS A 62 1.17 -2.88 -8.04
N GLY A 63 1.03 -3.02 -9.36
CA GLY A 63 1.90 -3.88 -10.18
C GLY A 63 3.37 -3.46 -10.10
N ALA A 64 3.66 -2.15 -10.23
CA ALA A 64 5.01 -1.61 -10.13
C ALA A 64 5.66 -1.87 -8.76
N TRP A 65 4.91 -1.69 -7.67
CA TRP A 65 5.41 -1.91 -6.31
C TRP A 65 5.58 -3.38 -5.95
N ARG A 66 4.75 -4.25 -6.52
CA ARG A 66 4.92 -5.71 -6.40
C ARG A 66 6.19 -6.18 -7.12
N ALA A 67 6.42 -5.73 -8.35
CA ALA A 67 7.66 -6.01 -9.06
C ALA A 67 8.90 -5.45 -8.33
N ALA A 68 8.80 -4.24 -7.76
CA ALA A 68 9.87 -3.67 -6.95
C ALA A 68 10.17 -4.51 -5.69
N ALA A 69 9.15 -5.06 -5.04
CA ALA A 69 9.33 -5.96 -3.90
C ALA A 69 10.02 -7.27 -4.29
N GLU A 70 9.61 -7.87 -5.41
CA GLU A 70 10.22 -9.09 -5.96
C GLU A 70 11.70 -8.84 -6.32
N GLN A 71 11.99 -7.72 -6.98
CA GLN A 71 13.36 -7.32 -7.31
C GLN A 71 14.21 -7.07 -6.06
N ALA A 72 13.66 -6.35 -5.06
CA ALA A 72 14.37 -6.09 -3.81
C ALA A 72 14.59 -7.38 -3.00
N ALA A 73 13.70 -8.37 -3.10
CA ALA A 73 13.90 -9.69 -2.50
C ALA A 73 15.01 -10.47 -3.21
N ALA A 74 15.03 -10.46 -4.55
CA ALA A 74 16.10 -11.09 -5.32
C ALA A 74 17.49 -10.52 -4.96
N ASN A 75 17.57 -9.21 -4.70
CA ASN A 75 18.83 -8.54 -4.37
C ASN A 75 19.29 -8.75 -2.91
N ASN A 76 18.37 -9.00 -1.97
CA ASN A 76 18.66 -9.09 -0.53
C ASN A 76 18.60 -10.54 0.02
N GLY A 77 18.29 -11.53 -0.81
CA GLY A 77 18.05 -12.93 -0.40
C GLY A 77 16.55 -13.26 -0.24
N PRO A 78 16.15 -14.53 -0.43
CA PRO A 78 14.76 -14.89 -0.70
C PRO A 78 13.82 -14.64 0.49
N LEU A 79 12.70 -13.94 0.24
CA LEU A 79 11.59 -13.72 1.18
C LEU A 79 10.68 -14.95 1.36
N HIS A 80 11.23 -16.18 1.28
CA HIS A 80 10.47 -17.43 1.12
C HIS A 80 9.57 -17.82 2.33
N SER A 81 9.49 -17.00 3.38
CA SER A 81 8.77 -17.30 4.63
C SER A 81 7.74 -16.23 5.08
N LEU A 82 7.49 -15.18 4.29
CA LEU A 82 6.70 -14.01 4.75
C LEU A 82 5.35 -13.80 4.02
N PHE A 83 4.93 -14.74 3.17
CA PHE A 83 3.66 -14.64 2.44
C PHE A 83 2.42 -14.60 3.35
N GLU A 84 2.55 -14.99 4.63
CA GLU A 84 1.42 -15.21 5.55
C GLU A 84 1.01 -13.99 6.39
N VAL A 85 1.74 -12.87 6.36
CA VAL A 85 1.43 -11.76 7.26
C VAL A 85 0.31 -10.87 6.71
N ALA A 86 -0.88 -11.12 7.26
CA ALA A 86 -1.98 -10.19 7.56
C ALA A 86 -2.65 -9.48 6.38
N ASP A 87 -3.85 -9.93 6.01
CA ASP A 87 -4.89 -9.14 5.33
C ASP A 87 -5.30 -7.94 6.22
N PRO A 88 -4.92 -6.69 5.89
CA PRO A 88 -5.51 -5.53 6.56
C PRO A 88 -6.88 -5.19 5.99
N CYS A 89 -7.21 -5.75 4.81
CA CYS A 89 -8.50 -5.58 4.14
C CYS A 89 -9.55 -6.56 4.71
N GLY A 90 -9.45 -6.86 6.02
CA GLY A 90 -10.40 -7.68 6.77
C GLY A 90 -11.83 -7.29 6.43
N ALA A 91 -12.52 -8.25 5.83
CA ALA A 91 -13.92 -8.22 5.53
C ALA A 91 -14.70 -7.76 6.76
N ASN A 92 -15.36 -6.61 6.67
CA ASN A 92 -16.57 -6.35 7.44
C ASN A 92 -17.65 -6.01 6.43
N ASN A 93 -18.44 -7.05 6.18
CA ASN A 93 -19.84 -7.10 5.79
C ASN A 93 -20.58 -5.75 5.86
#